data_AF-A0A2E4Y4T0-F1
#
_entry.id   AF-A0A2E4Y4T0-F1
#
_cell.length_a   1.000
_cell.length_b   1.000
_cell.length_c   1.000
_cell.angle_alpha   90.00
_cell.angle_beta   90.00
_cell.angle_gamma   90.00
#
_symmetry.space_group_name_H-M   'P 1'
#
loop_
_entity.id
_entity.type
_entity.pdbx_description
1 polymer ?
#
loop_
_entity_poly.entity_id
_entity_poly.type
_entity_poly.pdbx_seq_one_letter_code
_entity_poly.pdbx_strand_id
1 'polypeptide(L)'
;MEQVFGEHVHWGYWENSKLANGSIEDFQNATRALSKKLLDLANIVNGQSILEVGCGFGGTISIINETFNDLKIVGVNIDQRQIDRAKEKVFQKNGNEISFIQGDACKLPFEESSFDIILAVECIFHFPDRRDFFSEARRVLKEGGRLVLSDFVLSFDFPNLFNSSLKKSGIPFYGKIQLCTLDTYKALAKLNRFEIEDIEDINENTLPTYPVVKKVFSKSKIGYFLTNVAEWTQKSKMILYKNLTFKKV
;
A
#
# COMPACT_ATOMS: atom_id res chain seq x y z
N MET A 1 -15.96 -8.77 0.27
CA MET A 1 -14.56 -8.33 0.14
C MET A 1 -13.77 -8.72 1.38
N GLU A 2 -14.18 -8.34 2.59
CA GLU A 2 -13.51 -8.73 3.84
C GLU A 2 -13.35 -10.26 4.01
N GLN A 3 -14.34 -11.08 3.64
CA GLN A 3 -14.21 -12.54 3.68
C GLN A 3 -13.09 -13.12 2.80
N VAL A 4 -12.59 -12.37 1.81
CA VAL A 4 -11.56 -12.84 0.88
C VAL A 4 -10.23 -12.13 1.13
N PHE A 5 -10.26 -10.81 1.29
CA PHE A 5 -9.08 -9.99 1.56
C PHE A 5 -8.64 -10.05 3.04
N GLY A 6 -9.52 -10.51 3.95
CA GLY A 6 -9.23 -10.58 5.37
C GLY A 6 -8.92 -9.19 5.94
N GLU A 7 -7.82 -9.09 6.67
CA GLU A 7 -7.33 -7.86 7.30
C GLU A 7 -6.54 -6.94 6.34
N HIS A 8 -6.19 -7.45 5.15
CA HIS A 8 -5.30 -6.80 4.18
C HIS A 8 -6.01 -6.52 2.86
N VAL A 9 -6.22 -5.25 2.52
CA VAL A 9 -6.93 -4.85 1.29
C VAL A 9 -5.93 -4.47 0.21
N HIS A 10 -5.08 -5.41 -0.18
CA HIS A 10 -4.03 -5.23 -1.19
C HIS A 10 -3.67 -6.58 -1.84
N TRP A 11 -2.79 -6.59 -2.83
CA TRP A 11 -2.34 -7.82 -3.50
C TRP A 11 -1.53 -8.73 -2.58
N GLY A 12 -1.50 -10.02 -2.94
CA GLY A 12 -0.64 -11.00 -2.30
C GLY A 12 0.76 -10.99 -2.91
N TYR A 13 1.75 -11.35 -2.10
CA TYR A 13 3.12 -11.62 -2.54
C TYR A 13 3.47 -13.08 -2.30
N TRP A 14 3.89 -13.77 -3.35
CA TRP A 14 4.47 -15.10 -3.28
C TRP A 14 5.95 -15.02 -3.65
N GLU A 15 6.84 -15.43 -2.74
CA GLU A 15 8.28 -15.48 -3.01
C GLU A 15 8.58 -16.32 -4.26
N ASN A 16 7.90 -17.46 -4.40
CA ASN A 16 7.83 -18.22 -5.64
C ASN A 16 6.37 -18.30 -6.12
N SER A 17 6.03 -17.48 -7.12
CA SER A 17 4.68 -17.39 -7.68
C SER A 17 4.13 -18.70 -8.25
N LYS A 18 5.00 -19.67 -8.57
CA LYS A 18 4.60 -21.00 -9.05
C LYS A 18 4.03 -21.90 -7.95
N LEU A 19 4.25 -21.57 -6.68
CA LEU A 19 3.73 -22.33 -5.53
C LEU A 19 2.32 -21.91 -5.11
N ALA A 20 1.79 -20.85 -5.70
CA ALA A 20 0.43 -20.41 -5.41
C ALA A 20 -0.59 -21.49 -5.79
N ASN A 21 -1.48 -21.84 -4.84
CA ASN A 21 -2.51 -22.86 -5.03
C ASN A 21 -3.89 -22.24 -5.31
N GLY A 22 -4.04 -20.92 -5.17
CA GLY A 22 -5.24 -20.17 -5.53
C GLY A 22 -6.42 -20.38 -4.59
N SER A 23 -6.18 -20.93 -3.38
CA SER A 23 -7.14 -20.92 -2.27
C SER A 23 -7.21 -19.55 -1.61
N ILE A 24 -8.26 -19.31 -0.83
CA ILE A 24 -8.41 -18.05 -0.07
C ILE A 24 -7.37 -17.96 1.05
N GLU A 25 -7.06 -19.08 1.70
CA GLU A 25 -6.04 -19.15 2.75
C GLU A 25 -4.65 -18.81 2.22
N ASP A 26 -4.26 -19.39 1.07
CA ASP A 26 -3.01 -19.06 0.38
C ASP A 26 -2.93 -17.57 0.03
N PHE A 27 -4.03 -16.99 -0.47
CA PHE A 27 -4.10 -15.56 -0.75
C PHE A 27 -3.93 -14.69 0.51
N GLN A 28 -4.59 -15.05 1.62
CA GLN A 28 -4.46 -14.33 2.89
C GLN A 28 -3.04 -14.43 3.47
N ASN A 29 -2.39 -15.59 3.32
CA ASN A 29 -0.98 -15.74 3.67
C ASN A 29 -0.08 -14.86 2.78
N ALA A 30 -0.38 -14.78 1.49
CA ALA A 30 0.36 -13.96 0.54
C ALA A 30 0.20 -12.46 0.80
N THR A 31 -0.99 -11.97 1.19
CA THR A 31 -1.17 -10.57 1.57
C THR A 31 -0.37 -10.26 2.85
N ARG A 32 -0.41 -11.12 3.86
CA ARG A 32 0.45 -10.99 5.04
C ARG A 32 1.94 -11.00 4.67
N ALA A 33 2.35 -11.83 3.70
CA ALA A 33 3.72 -11.89 3.22
C ALA A 33 4.17 -10.59 2.51
N LEU A 34 3.29 -9.95 1.72
CA LEU A 34 3.60 -8.64 1.14
C LEU A 34 3.86 -7.63 2.26
N SER A 35 2.94 -7.51 3.21
CA SER A 35 3.12 -6.59 4.35
C SER A 35 4.45 -6.82 5.07
N LYS A 36 4.78 -8.08 5.43
CA LYS A 36 6.07 -8.43 6.07
C LYS A 36 7.27 -7.99 5.25
N LYS A 37 7.23 -8.19 3.93
CA LYS A 37 8.30 -7.77 3.03
C LYS A 37 8.53 -6.26 3.07
N LEU A 38 7.48 -5.45 3.18
CA LEU A 38 7.60 -3.99 3.37
C LEU A 38 8.17 -3.65 4.75
N LEU A 39 7.86 -4.42 5.80
CA LEU A 39 8.46 -4.24 7.14
C LEU A 39 9.97 -4.55 7.12
N ASP A 40 10.39 -5.58 6.39
CA ASP A 40 11.80 -5.94 6.21
C ASP A 40 12.56 -4.81 5.48
N LEU A 41 11.97 -4.27 4.40
CA LEU A 41 12.52 -3.12 3.67
C LEU A 41 12.59 -1.84 4.52
N ALA A 42 11.63 -1.65 5.43
CA ALA A 42 11.63 -0.53 6.37
C ALA A 42 12.72 -0.63 7.44
N ASN A 43 13.27 -1.83 7.68
CA ASN A 43 14.28 -2.10 8.70
C ASN A 43 13.85 -1.55 10.08
N ILE A 44 12.63 -1.92 10.48
CA ILE A 44 12.02 -1.51 11.74
C ILE A 44 12.83 -2.05 12.91
N VAL A 45 13.06 -1.20 13.91
CA VAL A 45 13.62 -1.58 15.20
C VAL A 45 12.71 -1.15 16.34
N ASN A 46 12.79 -1.84 17.48
CA ASN A 46 12.00 -1.53 18.67
C ASN A 46 12.22 -0.07 19.13
N GLY A 47 11.21 0.53 19.77
CA GLY A 47 11.26 1.92 20.23
C GLY A 47 10.96 3.00 19.18
N GLN A 48 10.78 2.64 17.90
CA GLN A 48 10.52 3.60 16.83
C GLN A 48 9.09 4.12 16.77
N SER A 49 8.92 5.28 16.13
CA SER A 49 7.63 5.86 15.76
C SER A 49 7.31 5.58 14.29
N ILE A 50 6.18 4.93 14.03
CA ILE A 50 5.74 4.47 12.71
C ILE A 50 4.39 5.08 12.35
N LEU A 51 4.28 5.59 11.13
CA LEU A 51 3.02 6.02 10.53
C LEU A 51 2.66 5.10 9.36
N GLU A 52 1.50 4.47 9.37
CA GLU A 52 0.93 3.83 8.18
C GLU A 52 -0.16 4.72 7.59
N VAL A 53 0.03 5.18 6.35
CA VAL A 53 -1.00 5.92 5.60
C VAL A 53 -1.81 4.98 4.73
N GLY A 54 -3.13 5.19 4.68
CA GLY A 54 -4.05 4.26 4.03
C GLY A 54 -4.12 2.92 4.75
N CYS A 55 -4.11 2.91 6.09
CA CYS A 55 -3.95 1.70 6.92
C CYS A 55 -5.09 0.66 6.80
N GLY A 56 -6.16 0.96 6.06
CA GLY A 56 -7.29 0.05 5.85
C GLY A 56 -7.87 -0.47 7.17
N PHE A 57 -7.99 -1.81 7.27
CA PHE A 57 -8.47 -2.49 8.48
C PHE A 57 -7.38 -2.74 9.54
N GLY A 58 -6.16 -2.21 9.34
CA GLY A 58 -5.06 -2.31 10.29
C GLY A 58 -4.27 -3.63 10.22
N GLY A 59 -4.38 -4.41 9.15
CA GLY A 59 -3.67 -5.69 9.03
C GLY A 59 -2.14 -5.56 9.13
N THR A 60 -1.54 -4.55 8.48
CA THR A 60 -0.09 -4.30 8.54
C THR A 60 0.33 -3.83 9.92
N ILE A 61 -0.39 -2.87 10.52
CA ILE A 61 -0.21 -2.49 11.94
C ILE A 61 -0.33 -3.69 12.87
N SER A 62 -1.27 -4.61 12.62
CA SER A 62 -1.41 -5.84 13.40
C SER A 62 -0.12 -6.64 13.36
N ILE A 63 0.47 -6.89 12.18
CA ILE A 63 1.76 -7.59 12.04
C ILE A 63 2.88 -6.88 12.83
N ILE A 64 3.00 -5.56 12.68
CA ILE A 64 4.01 -4.76 13.40
C ILE A 64 3.86 -4.98 14.92
N ASN A 65 2.62 -4.86 15.40
CA ASN A 65 2.27 -4.98 16.81
C ASN A 65 2.64 -6.37 17.37
N GLU A 66 2.57 -7.45 16.57
CA GLU A 66 2.97 -8.81 17.05
C GLU A 66 4.47 -9.05 17.01
N THR A 67 5.20 -8.28 16.19
CA THR A 67 6.59 -8.57 15.83
C THR A 67 7.58 -7.72 16.64
N PHE A 68 7.22 -6.47 16.94
CA PHE A 68 8.09 -5.48 17.55
C PHE A 68 7.57 -5.01 18.90
N ASN A 69 8.45 -4.33 19.65
CA ASN A 69 8.19 -3.89 21.02
C ASN A 69 8.40 -2.39 21.17
N ASP A 70 7.68 -1.81 22.14
CA ASP A 70 7.82 -0.42 22.59
C ASP A 70 7.70 0.62 21.47
N LEU A 71 6.94 0.32 20.40
CA LEU A 71 6.73 1.21 19.28
C LEU A 71 5.60 2.21 19.54
N LYS A 72 5.66 3.34 18.85
CA LYS A 72 4.52 4.26 18.68
C LYS A 72 3.99 4.13 17.26
N ILE A 73 2.78 3.62 17.10
CA ILE A 73 2.21 3.28 15.80
C ILE A 73 0.94 4.09 15.57
N VAL A 74 0.89 4.77 14.43
CA VAL A 74 -0.28 5.56 14.02
C VAL A 74 -0.77 5.08 12.66
N GLY A 75 -2.04 4.69 12.57
CA GLY A 75 -2.71 4.40 11.31
C GLY A 75 -3.59 5.58 10.88
N VAL A 76 -3.37 6.09 9.67
CA VAL A 76 -4.21 7.13 9.05
C VAL A 76 -4.98 6.54 7.89
N ASN A 77 -6.29 6.78 7.83
CA ASN A 77 -7.11 6.40 6.68
C ASN A 77 -8.30 7.36 6.49
N ILE A 78 -8.75 7.54 5.25
CA ILE A 78 -9.85 8.48 4.94
C ILE A 78 -11.24 7.90 5.30
N ASP A 79 -11.40 6.58 5.28
CA ASP A 79 -12.67 5.90 5.55
C ASP A 79 -12.81 5.57 7.04
N GLN A 80 -13.70 6.31 7.72
CA GLN A 80 -13.99 6.12 9.14
C GLN A 80 -14.44 4.69 9.48
N ARG A 81 -15.16 4.01 8.57
CA ARG A 81 -15.65 2.65 8.82
C ARG A 81 -14.49 1.66 8.94
N GLN A 82 -13.42 1.87 8.17
CA GLN A 82 -12.22 1.04 8.26
C GLN A 82 -11.43 1.36 9.53
N ILE A 83 -11.37 2.64 9.93
CA ILE A 83 -10.78 3.06 11.22
C ILE A 83 -11.48 2.41 12.40
N ASP A 84 -12.82 2.44 12.44
CA ASP A 84 -13.61 1.82 13.51
C ASP A 84 -13.34 0.32 13.58
N ARG A 85 -13.35 -0.34 12.42
CA ARG A 85 -13.05 -1.77 12.29
C ARG A 85 -11.62 -2.14 12.72
N ALA A 86 -10.65 -1.25 12.51
CA ALA A 86 -9.27 -1.45 12.95
C ALA A 86 -9.17 -1.31 14.47
N LYS A 87 -9.80 -0.28 15.06
CA LYS A 87 -9.87 -0.06 16.51
C LYS A 87 -10.52 -1.22 17.26
N GLU A 88 -11.54 -1.84 16.68
CA GLU A 88 -12.23 -2.99 17.28
C GLU A 88 -11.38 -4.26 17.35
N LYS A 89 -10.31 -4.36 16.54
CA LYS A 89 -9.65 -5.65 16.30
C LYS A 89 -8.14 -5.64 16.51
N VAL A 90 -7.51 -4.47 16.47
CA VAL A 90 -6.09 -4.32 16.75
C VAL A 90 -5.92 -3.79 18.17
N PHE A 91 -5.57 -4.70 19.08
CA PHE A 91 -5.31 -4.39 20.49
C PHE A 91 -3.81 -4.26 20.75
N GLN A 92 -3.43 -3.26 21.54
CA GLN A 92 -2.05 -3.00 21.93
C GLN A 92 -1.43 -4.22 22.63
N LYS A 93 -0.21 -4.59 22.24
CA LYS A 93 0.61 -5.64 22.87
C LYS A 93 2.09 -5.24 22.80
N ASN A 94 2.95 -6.01 23.46
CA ASN A 94 4.41 -5.82 23.40
C ASN A 94 4.89 -4.39 23.76
N GLY A 95 4.17 -3.70 24.65
CA GLY A 95 4.48 -2.31 25.01
C GLY A 95 4.19 -1.27 23.91
N ASN A 96 3.57 -1.67 22.79
CA ASN A 96 3.29 -0.77 21.68
C ASN A 96 2.09 0.15 21.98
N GLU A 97 2.25 1.43 21.69
CA GLU A 97 1.18 2.42 21.66
C GLU A 97 0.59 2.49 20.26
N ILE A 98 -0.72 2.25 20.12
CA ILE A 98 -1.39 2.24 18.81
C ILE A 98 -2.55 3.22 18.80
N SER A 99 -2.62 4.04 17.76
CA SER A 99 -3.75 4.93 17.48
C SER A 99 -4.18 4.86 16.02
N PHE A 100 -5.49 5.02 15.79
CA PHE A 100 -6.08 5.08 14.45
C PHE A 100 -6.84 6.40 14.29
N ILE A 101 -6.50 7.14 13.25
CA ILE A 101 -6.98 8.50 12.99
C ILE A 101 -7.62 8.55 11.61
N GLN A 102 -8.83 9.11 11.54
CA GLN A 102 -9.39 9.48 10.25
C GLN A 102 -8.68 10.73 9.73
N GLY A 103 -8.09 10.66 8.55
CA GLY A 103 -7.33 11.78 8.00
C GLY A 103 -6.97 11.63 6.54
N ASP A 104 -6.58 12.74 5.93
CA ASP A 104 -6.05 12.81 4.57
C ASP A 104 -4.52 12.69 4.62
N ALA A 105 -3.97 11.70 3.92
CA ALA A 105 -2.52 11.51 3.83
C ALA A 105 -1.81 12.67 3.13
N CYS A 106 -2.53 13.50 2.38
CA CYS A 106 -2.01 14.73 1.75
C CYS A 106 -2.04 15.95 2.70
N LYS A 107 -2.59 15.79 3.92
CA LYS A 107 -2.71 16.84 4.96
C LYS A 107 -2.65 16.21 6.35
N LEU A 108 -1.47 15.70 6.73
CA LEU A 108 -1.28 14.93 7.94
C LEU A 108 -1.34 15.84 9.19
N PRO A 109 -2.15 15.49 10.20
CA PRO A 109 -2.32 16.30 11.41
C PRO A 109 -1.20 16.02 12.45
N PHE A 110 0.04 16.00 12.01
CA PHE A 110 1.21 15.73 12.85
C PHE A 110 2.25 16.84 12.71
N GLU A 111 3.06 17.02 13.74
CA GLU A 111 4.19 17.94 13.72
C GLU A 111 5.30 17.45 12.78
N GLU A 112 6.19 18.35 12.40
CA GLU A 112 7.39 17.98 11.66
C GLU A 112 8.26 16.99 12.44
N SER A 113 8.97 16.11 11.73
CA SER A 113 9.91 15.16 12.33
C SER A 113 9.35 14.28 13.46
N SER A 114 8.10 13.84 13.32
CA SER A 114 7.40 13.00 14.30
C SER A 114 7.69 11.49 14.15
N PHE A 115 7.99 11.01 12.95
CA PHE A 115 8.07 9.57 12.66
C PHE A 115 9.44 9.14 12.15
N ASP A 116 9.88 7.95 12.55
CA ASP A 116 11.08 7.31 12.02
C ASP A 116 10.78 6.62 10.67
N ILE A 117 9.57 6.06 10.53
CA ILE A 117 9.15 5.27 9.37
C ILE A 117 7.73 5.67 8.94
N ILE A 118 7.53 5.80 7.63
CA ILE A 118 6.21 5.86 6.99
C ILE A 118 6.04 4.64 6.10
N LEU A 119 4.90 3.95 6.25
CA LEU A 119 4.46 2.87 5.38
C LEU A 119 3.27 3.31 4.54
N ALA A 120 3.24 2.90 3.27
CA ALA A 120 2.13 3.11 2.37
C ALA A 120 1.92 1.88 1.45
N VAL A 121 1.06 0.96 1.88
CA VAL A 121 0.84 -0.32 1.18
C VAL A 121 -0.39 -0.21 0.27
N GLU A 122 -0.16 -0.15 -1.05
CA GLU A 122 -1.20 -0.10 -2.09
C GLU A 122 -2.34 0.90 -1.81
N CYS A 123 -1.99 2.12 -1.41
CA CYS A 123 -2.97 3.17 -1.11
C CYS A 123 -2.75 4.46 -1.90
N ILE A 124 -1.51 4.78 -2.29
CA ILE A 124 -1.12 6.09 -2.82
C ILE A 124 -1.85 6.44 -4.12
N PHE A 125 -2.21 5.45 -4.93
CA PHE A 125 -2.98 5.66 -6.16
C PHE A 125 -4.40 6.21 -5.93
N HIS A 126 -4.91 6.16 -4.70
CA HIS A 126 -6.17 6.79 -4.30
C HIS A 126 -6.01 8.26 -3.89
N PHE A 127 -4.79 8.74 -3.67
CA PHE A 127 -4.57 10.07 -3.16
C PHE A 127 -4.88 11.14 -4.23
N PRO A 128 -5.41 12.31 -3.82
CA PRO A 128 -5.75 13.39 -4.75
C PRO A 128 -4.51 13.98 -5.43
N ASP A 129 -3.38 14.10 -4.72
CA ASP A 129 -2.09 14.47 -5.31
C ASP A 129 -0.94 13.75 -4.60
N ARG A 130 -0.13 13.01 -5.37
CA ARG A 130 1.09 12.36 -4.83
C ARG A 130 2.14 13.37 -4.41
N ARG A 131 2.17 14.58 -4.99
CA ARG A 131 3.10 15.65 -4.60
C ARG A 131 2.83 16.10 -3.18
N ASP A 132 1.57 16.33 -2.84
CA ASP A 132 1.17 16.74 -1.49
C ASP A 132 1.52 15.65 -0.48
N PHE A 133 1.24 14.37 -0.80
CA PHE A 133 1.67 13.26 0.05
C PHE A 133 3.19 13.20 0.25
N PHE A 134 3.99 13.32 -0.81
CA PHE A 134 5.45 13.30 -0.65
C PHE A 134 5.98 14.48 0.16
N SER A 135 5.36 15.66 0.02
CA SER A 135 5.67 16.83 0.84
C SER A 135 5.35 16.59 2.31
N GLU A 136 4.17 16.05 2.62
CA GLU A 136 3.78 15.70 3.99
C GLU A 136 4.65 14.59 4.58
N ALA A 137 4.96 13.55 3.81
CA ALA A 137 5.86 12.49 4.21
C ALA A 137 7.26 13.04 4.55
N ARG A 138 7.81 13.94 3.72
CA ARG A 138 9.09 14.62 4.00
C ARG A 138 9.03 15.48 5.25
N ARG A 139 7.90 16.15 5.50
CA ARG A 139 7.70 17.02 6.67
C ARG A 139 7.67 16.21 7.96
N VAL A 140 6.87 15.16 8.02
CA VAL A 140 6.63 14.40 9.27
C VAL A 140 7.68 13.31 9.55
N LEU A 141 8.45 12.86 8.55
CA LEU A 141 9.60 11.99 8.82
C LEU A 141 10.69 12.75 9.55
N LYS A 142 11.41 12.09 10.46
CA LYS A 142 12.68 12.57 11.03
C LYS A 142 13.79 12.51 9.97
N GLU A 143 14.83 13.32 10.13
CA GLU A 143 16.02 13.21 9.27
C GLU A 143 16.62 11.79 9.38
N GLY A 144 16.97 11.19 8.25
CA GLY A 144 17.39 9.78 8.16
C GLY A 144 16.25 8.75 8.23
N GLY A 145 15.00 9.18 8.44
CA GLY A 145 13.82 8.32 8.44
C GLY A 145 13.45 7.81 7.05
N ARG A 146 12.61 6.76 7.00
CA ARG A 146 12.28 6.04 5.76
C ARG A 146 10.81 6.16 5.38
N LEU A 147 10.55 6.35 4.08
CA LEU A 147 9.26 6.09 3.45
C LEU A 147 9.37 4.78 2.67
N VAL A 148 8.54 3.80 2.99
CA VAL A 148 8.49 2.51 2.30
C VAL A 148 7.08 2.27 1.78
N LEU A 149 6.96 1.98 0.49
CA LEU A 149 5.67 1.86 -0.16
C LEU A 149 5.62 0.70 -1.16
N SER A 150 4.42 0.18 -1.37
CA SER A 150 4.10 -0.77 -2.43
C SER A 150 3.06 -0.14 -3.34
N ASP A 151 3.33 -0.06 -4.65
CA ASP A 151 2.40 0.50 -5.64
C ASP A 151 2.60 -0.17 -7.00
N PHE A 152 1.63 0.01 -7.89
CA PHE A 152 1.75 -0.31 -9.30
C PHE A 152 2.06 0.94 -10.14
N VAL A 153 3.00 0.79 -11.07
CA VAL A 153 3.48 1.86 -11.97
C VAL A 153 3.28 1.48 -13.43
N LEU A 154 3.11 2.47 -14.28
CA LEU A 154 3.12 2.28 -15.73
C LEU A 154 4.55 2.16 -16.25
N SER A 155 4.77 1.26 -17.21
CA SER A 155 6.07 1.08 -17.89
C SER A 155 6.33 2.10 -19.01
N PHE A 156 5.31 2.86 -19.40
CA PHE A 156 5.41 3.93 -20.38
C PHE A 156 4.56 5.11 -19.94
N ASP A 157 4.91 6.29 -20.43
CA ASP A 157 4.13 7.49 -20.22
C ASP A 157 2.93 7.46 -21.18
N PHE A 158 1.72 7.25 -20.65
CA PHE A 158 0.52 7.48 -21.44
C PHE A 158 0.29 9.00 -21.46
N PRO A 159 0.16 9.64 -22.64
CA PRO A 159 -0.42 10.97 -22.69
C PRO A 159 -1.75 10.96 -21.94
N ASN A 160 -2.02 12.00 -21.15
CA ASN A 160 -3.14 12.21 -20.21
C ASN A 160 -4.59 11.98 -20.73
N LEU A 161 -4.78 11.33 -21.87
CA LEU A 161 -6.05 11.07 -22.56
C LEU A 161 -7.01 10.16 -21.78
N PHE A 162 -6.55 9.35 -20.83
CA PHE A 162 -7.39 8.40 -20.08
C PHE A 162 -7.90 8.90 -18.71
N ASN A 163 -7.48 10.08 -18.26
CA ASN A 163 -7.87 10.62 -16.94
C ASN A 163 -9.39 10.89 -16.80
N SER A 164 -10.17 10.84 -17.89
CA SER A 164 -11.60 11.16 -17.91
C SER A 164 -12.54 9.93 -17.92
N SER A 165 -12.08 8.71 -18.25
CA SER A 165 -13.00 7.63 -18.63
C SER A 165 -13.22 6.51 -17.59
N LEU A 166 -12.39 6.41 -16.55
CA LEU A 166 -12.61 5.43 -15.45
C LEU A 166 -13.67 5.88 -14.43
N LYS A 167 -14.18 7.13 -14.53
CA LYS A 167 -15.25 7.67 -13.67
C LYS A 167 -16.59 6.92 -13.77
N LYS A 168 -16.85 6.18 -14.85
CA LYS A 168 -18.19 5.64 -15.19
C LYS A 168 -18.31 4.12 -15.12
N SER A 169 -17.25 3.38 -14.80
CA SER A 169 -17.23 1.91 -15.00
C SER A 169 -17.83 1.10 -13.84
N GLY A 170 -18.30 1.72 -12.75
CA GLY A 170 -19.02 1.00 -11.68
C GLY A 170 -18.19 -0.10 -11.01
N ILE A 171 -16.87 0.00 -11.07
CA ILE A 171 -15.92 -0.94 -10.47
C ILE A 171 -15.77 -0.58 -9.01
N PRO A 172 -15.82 -1.53 -8.06
CA PRO A 172 -15.66 -1.27 -6.65
C PRO A 172 -14.19 -1.07 -6.27
N PHE A 173 -13.48 -0.16 -6.96
CA PHE A 173 -12.28 0.43 -6.40
C PHE A 173 -12.71 1.54 -5.44
N TYR A 174 -12.03 1.68 -4.29
CA TYR A 174 -12.34 2.67 -3.27
C TYR A 174 -11.94 4.09 -3.75
N GLY A 175 -12.61 4.61 -4.77
CA GLY A 175 -12.42 5.97 -5.29
C GLY A 175 -11.65 6.06 -6.60
N LYS A 176 -11.16 7.27 -6.89
CA LYS A 176 -10.40 7.58 -8.11
C LYS A 176 -9.03 6.90 -8.04
N ILE A 177 -8.55 6.37 -9.16
CA ILE A 177 -7.19 5.82 -9.30
C ILE A 177 -6.39 6.78 -10.16
N GLN A 178 -5.19 7.14 -9.69
CA GLN A 178 -4.21 7.88 -10.45
C GLN A 178 -3.03 6.97 -10.77
N LEU A 179 -2.80 6.71 -12.06
CA LEU A 179 -1.64 5.94 -12.53
C LEU A 179 -0.46 6.88 -12.75
N CYS A 180 0.74 6.41 -12.46
CA CYS A 180 1.97 7.14 -12.74
C CYS A 180 3.11 6.18 -13.11
N THR A 181 4.19 6.72 -13.66
CA THR A 181 5.40 5.97 -14.02
C THR A 181 6.37 5.89 -12.84
N LEU A 182 7.35 4.98 -12.91
CA LEU A 182 8.45 4.97 -11.96
C LEU A 182 9.25 6.29 -11.97
N ASP A 183 9.38 6.93 -13.13
CA ASP A 183 10.07 8.21 -13.23
C ASP A 183 9.32 9.35 -12.51
N THR A 184 7.99 9.23 -12.38
CA THR A 184 7.21 10.13 -11.51
C THR A 184 7.65 9.98 -10.06
N TYR A 185 7.79 8.75 -9.56
CA TYR A 185 8.30 8.49 -8.20
C TYR A 185 9.72 9.01 -7.99
N LYS A 186 10.62 8.82 -8.97
CA LYS A 186 11.99 9.38 -8.91
C LYS A 186 11.99 10.91 -8.87
N ALA A 187 11.12 11.55 -9.66
CA ALA A 187 10.98 13.00 -9.67
C ALA A 187 10.44 13.53 -8.34
N LEU A 188 9.44 12.86 -7.76
CA LEU A 188 8.89 13.20 -6.45
C LEU A 188 9.93 13.05 -5.33
N ALA A 189 10.72 11.97 -5.36
CA ALA A 189 11.82 11.74 -4.42
C ALA A 189 12.85 12.87 -4.50
N LYS A 190 13.30 13.22 -5.72
CA LYS A 190 14.25 14.33 -5.94
C LYS A 190 13.70 15.67 -5.46
N LEU A 191 12.45 15.98 -5.78
CA LEU A 191 11.80 17.23 -5.38
C LEU A 191 11.75 17.39 -3.86
N ASN A 192 11.52 16.29 -3.14
CA ASN A 192 11.35 16.27 -1.69
C ASN A 192 12.61 15.85 -0.94
N ARG A 193 13.79 15.83 -1.58
CA ARG A 193 15.07 15.48 -0.95
C ARG A 193 15.01 14.12 -0.26
N PHE A 194 14.52 13.13 -1.00
CA PHE A 194 14.68 11.72 -0.65
C PHE A 194 15.79 11.10 -1.49
N GLU A 195 16.64 10.33 -0.84
CA GLU A 195 17.48 9.33 -1.48
C GLU A 195 16.63 8.07 -1.76
N ILE A 196 16.83 7.44 -2.91
CA ILE A 196 16.19 6.17 -3.24
C ILE A 196 17.13 5.06 -2.78
N GLU A 197 16.77 4.33 -1.72
CA GLU A 197 17.58 3.22 -1.21
C GLU A 197 17.31 1.93 -1.99
N ASP A 198 16.06 1.67 -2.37
CA ASP A 198 15.68 0.45 -3.09
C ASP A 198 14.48 0.64 -4.02
N ILE A 199 14.48 -0.12 -5.12
CA ILE A 199 13.36 -0.26 -6.07
C ILE A 199 13.26 -1.73 -6.45
N GLU A 200 12.34 -2.44 -5.81
CA GLU A 200 12.17 -3.87 -6.01
C GLU A 200 11.06 -4.15 -7.03
N ASP A 201 11.32 -5.05 -7.99
CA ASP A 201 10.29 -5.58 -8.88
C ASP A 201 9.59 -6.79 -8.25
N ILE A 202 8.31 -6.64 -7.95
CA ILE A 202 7.46 -7.71 -7.42
C ILE A 202 6.32 -8.07 -8.40
N ASN A 203 6.49 -7.73 -9.68
CA ASN A 203 5.46 -7.92 -10.70
C ASN A 203 5.07 -9.39 -10.86
N GLU A 204 6.05 -10.30 -10.94
CA GLU A 204 5.75 -11.73 -11.07
C GLU A 204 5.24 -12.33 -9.76
N ASN A 205 5.71 -11.81 -8.62
CA ASN A 205 5.33 -12.27 -7.29
C ASN A 205 3.87 -11.98 -6.95
N THR A 206 3.25 -10.98 -7.57
CA THR A 206 1.87 -10.55 -7.29
C THR A 206 0.83 -11.12 -8.26
N LEU A 207 1.26 -11.63 -9.42
CA LEU A 207 0.38 -12.23 -10.45
C LEU A 207 -0.59 -13.31 -9.93
N PRO A 208 -0.22 -14.18 -8.96
CA PRO A 208 -1.15 -15.19 -8.46
C PRO A 208 -2.38 -14.64 -7.72
N THR A 209 -2.46 -13.33 -7.49
CA THR A 209 -3.66 -12.66 -6.96
C THR A 209 -4.86 -12.78 -7.91
N TYR A 210 -4.65 -12.69 -9.23
CA TYR A 210 -5.75 -12.61 -10.20
C TYR A 210 -6.71 -13.80 -10.20
N PRO A 211 -6.26 -15.07 -10.17
CA PRO A 211 -7.17 -16.21 -10.04
C PRO A 211 -8.15 -16.09 -8.87
N VAL A 212 -7.71 -15.58 -7.72
CA VAL A 212 -8.55 -15.42 -6.53
C VAL A 212 -9.53 -14.26 -6.72
N VAL A 213 -9.05 -13.10 -7.18
CA VAL A 213 -9.90 -11.93 -7.46
C VAL A 213 -10.97 -12.24 -8.52
N LYS A 214 -10.63 -13.03 -9.55
CA LYS A 214 -11.59 -13.52 -10.55
C LYS A 214 -12.69 -14.38 -9.94
N LYS A 215 -12.38 -15.23 -8.95
CA LYS A 215 -13.39 -16.00 -8.21
C LYS A 215 -14.33 -15.07 -7.45
N VAL A 216 -13.80 -14.02 -6.81
CA VAL A 216 -14.62 -13.00 -6.11
C VAL A 216 -15.58 -12.30 -7.07
N PHE A 217 -15.10 -11.88 -8.23
CA PHE A 217 -15.89 -11.17 -9.22
C PHE A 217 -16.61 -12.09 -10.23
N SER A 218 -16.62 -13.40 -10.02
CA SER A 218 -17.23 -14.38 -10.94
C SER A 218 -18.70 -14.12 -11.24
N LYS A 219 -19.44 -13.54 -10.27
CA LYS A 219 -20.86 -13.18 -10.42
C LYS A 219 -21.08 -11.84 -11.13
N SER A 220 -20.04 -11.04 -11.34
CA SER A 220 -20.09 -9.74 -12.00
C SER A 220 -19.42 -9.81 -13.36
N LYS A 221 -20.19 -9.80 -14.46
CA LYS A 221 -19.63 -9.84 -15.83
C LYS A 221 -18.60 -8.73 -16.06
N ILE A 222 -18.93 -7.51 -15.61
CA ILE A 222 -18.05 -6.35 -15.75
C ILE A 222 -16.80 -6.49 -14.87
N GLY A 223 -16.96 -6.90 -13.60
CA GLY A 223 -15.83 -7.08 -12.69
C GLY A 223 -14.88 -8.18 -13.15
N TYR A 224 -15.41 -9.30 -13.63
CA TYR A 224 -14.62 -10.38 -14.21
C TYR A 224 -13.86 -9.94 -15.46
N PHE A 225 -14.52 -9.24 -16.40
CA PHE A 225 -13.88 -8.71 -17.61
C PHE A 225 -12.72 -7.76 -17.26
N LEU A 226 -12.95 -6.81 -16.36
CA LEU A 226 -11.93 -5.85 -15.94
C LEU A 226 -10.76 -6.51 -15.20
N THR A 227 -11.03 -7.54 -14.41
CA THR A 227 -9.97 -8.32 -13.75
C THR A 227 -9.09 -9.03 -14.79
N ASN A 228 -9.67 -9.55 -15.88
CA ASN A 228 -8.89 -10.12 -16.99
C ASN A 228 -8.06 -9.06 -17.71
N VAL A 229 -8.61 -7.86 -17.94
CA VAL A 229 -7.85 -6.74 -18.54
C VAL A 229 -6.68 -6.36 -17.64
N ALA A 230 -6.90 -6.21 -16.33
CA ALA A 230 -5.85 -5.91 -15.36
C ALA A 230 -4.74 -6.98 -15.39
N GLU A 231 -5.11 -8.27 -15.33
CA GLU A 231 -4.14 -9.37 -15.43
C GLU A 231 -3.34 -9.33 -16.72
N TRP A 232 -4.01 -9.09 -17.85
CA TRP A 232 -3.34 -8.99 -19.15
C TRP A 232 -2.38 -7.80 -19.19
N THR A 233 -2.75 -6.64 -18.65
CA THR A 233 -1.86 -5.48 -18.58
C THR A 233 -0.63 -5.72 -17.71
N GLN A 234 -0.77 -6.44 -16.59
CA GLN A 234 0.36 -6.80 -15.73
C GLN A 234 1.27 -7.84 -16.40
N LYS A 235 0.70 -8.90 -17.01
CA LYS A 235 1.47 -9.92 -17.75
C LYS A 235 2.20 -9.33 -18.97
N SER A 236 1.60 -8.34 -19.61
CA SER A 236 2.19 -7.63 -20.75
C SER A 236 3.19 -6.55 -20.31
N LYS A 237 3.50 -6.44 -19.02
CA LYS A 237 4.42 -5.46 -18.43
C LYS A 237 4.04 -4.01 -18.72
N MET A 238 2.75 -3.73 -18.95
CA MET A 238 2.21 -2.37 -19.09
C MET A 238 2.05 -1.70 -17.72
N ILE A 239 1.61 -2.51 -16.74
CA ILE A 239 1.55 -2.17 -15.33
C ILE A 239 2.55 -3.08 -14.61
N LEU A 240 3.34 -2.52 -13.71
CA LEU A 240 4.37 -3.23 -12.94
C LEU A 240 4.16 -2.95 -11.46
N TYR A 241 4.20 -3.99 -10.62
CA TYR A 241 4.16 -3.83 -9.17
C TYR A 241 5.56 -3.66 -8.61
N LYS A 242 5.75 -2.64 -7.77
CA LYS A 242 7.03 -2.26 -7.21
C LYS A 242 6.93 -2.02 -5.71
N ASN A 243 7.95 -2.43 -4.97
CA ASN A 243 8.23 -1.85 -3.66
C ASN A 243 9.29 -0.76 -3.83
N LEU A 244 9.13 0.36 -3.13
CA LEU A 244 10.03 1.50 -3.19
C LEU A 244 10.41 1.92 -1.78
N THR A 245 11.71 2.11 -1.56
CA THR A 245 12.26 2.57 -0.28
C THR A 245 12.99 3.89 -0.50
N PHE A 246 12.57 4.91 0.25
CA PHE A 246 13.12 6.24 0.21
C PHE A 246 13.64 6.62 1.60
N LYS A 247 14.79 7.29 1.65
CA LYS A 247 15.38 7.82 2.88
C LYS A 247 15.44 9.33 2.83
N LYS A 248 14.98 9.96 3.90
CA LYS A 248 15.01 11.42 4.06
C LYS A 248 16.45 11.89 4.30
N VAL A 249 16.95 12.78 3.44
CA VAL A 249 18.33 13.35 3.47
C VAL A 249 18.35 14.87 3.46
#